data_AF-A0A1B6Z781-F1
#
_entry.id   AF-A0A1B6Z781-F1
#
_cell.length_a   1.000
_cell.length_b   1.000
_cell.length_c   1.000
_cell.angle_alpha   90.00
_cell.angle_beta   90.00
_cell.angle_gamma   90.00
#
_symmetry.space_group_name_H-M   'P 1'
#
loop_
_entity.id
_entity.type
_entity.pdbx_description
1 polymer ?
#
loop_
_entity_poly.entity_id
_entity_poly.type
_entity_poly.pdbx_seq_one_letter_code
_entity_poly.pdbx_strand_id
1 'polypeptide(L)'
;MGPFRIALLIFLALAAGFLGSLAANKWSAQNGESLSLHGFVHQELRLSQTQMKDLDVMENKFAVKRRTLELSLRAANGELATAMEEEHEFGPKVALAVEDVHDRMGELQKATIAHVFEMRSLLTPDQQKIFDRHVGDALTADPQ
;
A
#
# COMPACT_ATOMS: atom_id res chain seq x y z
N MET A 1 22.85 11.69 28.98
CA MET A 1 23.27 10.84 27.85
C MET A 1 23.88 11.74 26.80
N GLY A 2 25.07 11.44 26.28
CA GLY A 2 25.75 12.34 25.34
C GLY A 2 25.02 12.41 23.99
N PRO A 3 25.05 13.56 23.28
CA PRO A 3 24.35 13.76 22.00
C PRO A 3 24.75 12.71 20.96
N PHE A 4 25.99 12.24 21.00
CA PHE A 4 26.51 11.17 20.15
C PHE A 4 25.80 9.83 20.34
N ARG A 5 25.34 9.51 21.57
CA ARG A 5 24.60 8.27 21.85
C ARG A 5 23.16 8.36 21.33
N ILE A 6 22.56 9.55 21.33
CA ILE A 6 21.21 9.77 20.81
C ILE A 6 21.24 9.69 19.27
N ALA A 7 22.23 10.33 18.63
CA ALA A 7 22.44 10.22 17.18
C ALA A 7 22.70 8.77 16.73
N LEU A 8 23.51 8.02 17.49
CA LEU A 8 23.78 6.60 17.21
C LEU A 8 22.53 5.72 17.37
N LEU A 9 21.68 6.00 18.36
CA LEU A 9 20.41 5.28 18.55
C LEU A 9 19.39 5.59 17.47
N ILE A 10 19.31 6.85 17.01
CA ILE A 10 18.47 7.24 15.86
C ILE A 10 18.98 6.58 14.58
N PHE A 11 20.28 6.56 14.35
CA PHE A 11 20.89 5.88 13.20
C PHE A 11 20.63 4.37 13.23
N LEU A 12 20.75 3.72 14.39
CA LEU A 12 20.41 2.30 14.56
C LEU A 12 18.92 2.02 14.36
N ALA A 13 18.02 2.91 14.81
CA ALA A 13 16.59 2.79 14.58
C ALA A 13 16.22 2.98 13.09
N LEU A 14 16.88 3.91 12.39
CA LEU A 14 16.70 4.12 10.95
C LEU A 14 17.29 2.96 10.12
N ALA A 15 18.45 2.43 10.51
CA ALA A 15 19.04 1.25 9.88
C ALA A 15 18.18 -0.01 10.10
N ALA A 16 17.61 -0.17 11.30
CA ALA A 16 16.64 -1.23 11.60
C ALA A 16 15.33 -1.02 10.84
N GLY A 17 14.87 0.22 10.66
CA GLY A 17 13.72 0.57 9.83
C GLY A 17 13.98 0.39 8.32
N PHE A 18 15.20 0.58 7.85
CA PHE A 18 15.60 0.40 6.44
C PHE A 18 15.82 -1.07 6.08
N LEU A 19 16.48 -1.84 6.95
CA LEU A 19 16.58 -3.30 6.83
C LEU A 19 15.24 -3.99 7.08
N GLY A 20 14.46 -3.48 8.04
CA GLY A 20 13.08 -3.87 8.29
C GLY A 20 12.17 -3.52 7.12
N SER A 21 12.36 -2.38 6.46
CA SER A 21 11.64 -1.97 5.24
C SER A 21 12.01 -2.85 4.05
N LEU A 22 13.28 -3.22 3.86
CA LEU A 22 13.67 -4.13 2.78
C LEU A 22 13.23 -5.58 3.04
N ALA A 23 13.27 -6.04 4.30
CA ALA A 23 12.71 -7.32 4.70
C ALA A 23 11.17 -7.32 4.61
N ALA A 24 10.52 -6.22 5.00
CA ALA A 24 9.07 -6.00 4.86
C ALA A 24 8.66 -5.78 3.40
N ASN A 25 9.51 -5.25 2.52
CA ASN A 25 9.23 -5.15 1.08
C ASN A 25 9.39 -6.51 0.41
N LYS A 26 10.35 -7.33 0.86
CA LYS A 26 10.52 -8.70 0.36
C LYS A 26 9.44 -9.64 0.93
N TRP A 27 8.98 -9.38 2.15
CA TRP A 27 7.84 -10.06 2.78
C TRP A 27 6.50 -9.54 2.25
N SER A 28 6.34 -8.26 1.93
CA SER A 28 5.15 -7.65 1.30
C SER A 28 5.06 -8.00 -0.19
N ALA A 29 6.18 -8.10 -0.90
CA ALA A 29 6.23 -8.69 -2.23
C ALA A 29 5.94 -10.21 -2.22
N GLN A 30 6.04 -10.87 -1.06
CA GLN A 30 5.62 -12.27 -0.86
C GLN A 30 4.20 -12.40 -0.26
N ASN A 31 3.71 -11.40 0.48
CA ASN A 31 2.40 -11.36 1.11
C ASN A 31 1.42 -10.70 0.16
N GLY A 32 0.89 -11.54 -0.73
CA GLY A 32 -0.27 -11.25 -1.55
C GLY A 32 -1.53 -10.97 -0.73
N GLU A 33 -1.65 -9.80 -0.13
CA GLU A 33 -2.91 -9.35 0.50
C GLU A 33 -3.94 -9.00 -0.59
N SER A 34 -3.49 -8.42 -1.71
CA SER A 34 -4.29 -8.37 -2.94
C SER A 34 -4.54 -9.76 -3.52
N LEU A 35 -3.64 -10.72 -3.32
CA LEU A 35 -3.84 -12.12 -3.77
C LEU A 35 -4.88 -12.85 -2.90
N SER A 36 -5.05 -12.43 -1.63
CA SER A 36 -6.06 -12.96 -0.70
C SER A 36 -7.46 -12.45 -1.03
N LEU A 37 -7.65 -11.12 -1.16
CA LEU A 37 -8.96 -10.56 -1.52
C LEU A 37 -9.33 -10.93 -2.97
N HIS A 38 -8.40 -10.81 -3.91
CA HIS A 38 -8.66 -11.14 -5.31
C HIS A 38 -8.83 -12.65 -5.48
N GLY A 39 -8.05 -13.47 -4.77
CA GLY A 39 -8.24 -14.92 -4.71
C GLY A 39 -9.62 -15.30 -4.16
N PHE A 40 -10.08 -14.66 -3.09
CA PHE A 40 -11.43 -14.80 -2.56
C PHE A 40 -12.51 -14.40 -3.57
N VAL A 41 -12.33 -13.26 -4.26
CA VAL A 41 -13.26 -12.79 -5.31
C VAL A 41 -13.36 -13.75 -6.49
N HIS A 42 -12.27 -14.41 -6.89
CA HIS A 42 -12.28 -15.36 -8.00
C HIS A 42 -12.69 -16.78 -7.60
N GLN A 43 -12.38 -17.21 -6.37
CA GLN A 43 -12.55 -18.61 -5.94
C GLN A 43 -13.80 -18.84 -5.09
N GLU A 44 -14.14 -17.91 -4.20
CA GLU A 44 -15.26 -18.07 -3.25
C GLU A 44 -16.51 -17.36 -3.73
N LEU A 45 -16.35 -16.18 -4.33
CA LEU A 45 -17.44 -15.52 -5.05
C LEU A 45 -17.59 -16.24 -6.40
N ARG A 46 -18.62 -17.08 -6.51
CA ARG A 46 -18.96 -17.82 -7.74
C ARG A 46 -19.42 -16.84 -8.83
N LEU A 47 -18.49 -16.10 -9.42
CA LEU A 47 -18.75 -15.10 -10.44
C LEU A 47 -19.28 -15.77 -11.71
N SER A 48 -20.25 -15.12 -12.35
CA SER A 48 -20.65 -15.49 -13.71
C SER A 48 -19.54 -15.17 -14.72
N GLN A 49 -19.58 -15.79 -15.90
CA GLN A 49 -18.60 -15.50 -16.96
C GLN A 49 -18.58 -14.02 -17.37
N THR A 50 -19.75 -13.36 -17.36
CA THR A 50 -19.85 -11.93 -17.64
C THR A 50 -19.17 -11.10 -16.55
N GLN A 51 -19.45 -11.38 -15.27
CA GLN A 51 -18.81 -10.70 -14.14
C GLN A 51 -17.29 -10.88 -14.15
N MET A 52 -16.80 -12.07 -14.50
CA MET A 52 -15.36 -12.35 -14.57
C MET A 52 -14.68 -11.53 -15.67
N LYS A 53 -15.31 -11.43 -16.85
CA LYS A 53 -14.80 -10.58 -17.95
C LYS A 53 -14.78 -9.10 -17.59
N ASP A 54 -15.84 -8.62 -16.94
CA ASP A 54 -15.93 -7.22 -16.51
C ASP A 54 -14.89 -6.91 -15.41
N LEU A 55 -14.66 -7.86 -14.49
CA LEU A 55 -13.63 -7.79 -13.47
C LEU A 55 -12.23 -7.74 -14.09
N ASP A 56 -11.91 -8.59 -15.08
CA ASP A 56 -10.61 -8.57 -15.75
C ASP A 56 -10.31 -7.22 -16.42
N VAL A 57 -11.31 -6.58 -17.03
CA VAL A 57 -11.16 -5.24 -17.62
C VAL A 57 -10.88 -4.20 -16.54
N MET A 58 -11.61 -4.25 -15.42
CA MET A 58 -11.42 -3.36 -14.28
C MET A 58 -10.02 -3.51 -13.67
N GLU A 59 -9.55 -4.74 -13.53
CA GLU A 59 -8.26 -5.07 -12.92
C GLU A 59 -7.09 -4.63 -13.79
N ASN A 60 -7.17 -4.80 -15.11
CA ASN A 60 -6.18 -4.24 -16.03
C ASN A 60 -6.10 -2.71 -15.93
N LYS A 61 -7.25 -2.03 -15.81
CA LYS A 61 -7.28 -0.58 -15.63
C LYS A 61 -6.68 -0.16 -14.29
N PHE A 62 -7.01 -0.87 -13.21
CA PHE A 62 -6.47 -0.60 -11.89
C PHE A 62 -4.96 -0.85 -11.82
N ALA A 63 -4.46 -1.91 -12.46
CA ALA A 63 -3.03 -2.21 -12.53
C ALA A 63 -2.22 -1.05 -13.12
N VAL A 64 -2.72 -0.40 -14.18
CA VAL A 64 -2.09 0.80 -14.76
C VAL A 64 -2.10 1.96 -13.77
N LYS A 65 -3.25 2.24 -13.14
CA LYS A 65 -3.37 3.32 -12.15
C LYS A 65 -2.44 3.10 -10.95
N ARG A 66 -2.44 1.90 -10.41
CA ARG A 66 -1.58 1.48 -9.29
C ARG A 66 -0.12 1.68 -9.64
N ARG A 67 0.30 1.26 -10.83
CA ARG A 67 1.68 1.42 -11.29
C ARG A 67 2.11 2.89 -11.37
N THR A 68 1.23 3.77 -11.86
CA THR A 68 1.50 5.21 -11.89
C THR A 68 1.69 5.79 -10.49
N LEU A 69 0.83 5.42 -9.54
CA LEU A 69 0.92 5.89 -8.15
C LEU A 69 2.16 5.33 -7.44
N GLU A 70 2.51 4.06 -7.64
CA GLU A 70 3.75 3.45 -7.14
C GLU A 70 5.00 4.18 -7.65
N LEU A 71 5.03 4.56 -8.93
CA LEU A 71 6.13 5.33 -9.51
C LEU A 71 6.21 6.73 -8.90
N SER A 72 5.07 7.39 -8.67
CA SER A 72 5.02 8.69 -8.01
C SER A 72 5.56 8.62 -6.58
N LEU A 73 5.18 7.60 -5.81
CA LEU A 73 5.69 7.37 -4.46
C LEU A 73 7.21 7.10 -4.47
N ARG A 74 7.69 6.33 -5.46
CA ARG A 74 9.12 6.09 -5.63
C ARG A 74 9.89 7.37 -5.94
N ALA A 75 9.33 8.27 -6.75
CA ALA A 75 9.92 9.57 -7.02
C ALA A 75 10.03 10.42 -5.75
N ALA A 76 8.94 10.53 -4.98
CA ALA A 76 8.91 11.25 -3.71
C ALA A 76 9.96 10.73 -2.70
N ASN A 77 10.13 9.40 -2.62
CA ASN A 77 11.20 8.80 -1.81
C ASN A 77 12.62 9.17 -2.29
N GLY A 78 12.81 9.37 -3.60
CA GLY A 78 14.07 9.86 -4.16
C GLY A 78 14.36 11.31 -3.76
N GLU A 79 13.32 12.15 -3.71
CA GLU A 79 13.41 13.53 -3.23
C GLU A 79 13.71 13.59 -1.74
N LEU A 80 13.07 12.74 -0.93
CA LEU A 80 13.39 12.59 0.49
C LEU A 80 14.85 12.19 0.72
N ALA A 81 15.36 11.21 -0.03
CA ALA A 81 16.76 10.80 0.06
C ALA A 81 17.71 11.97 -0.25
N THR A 82 17.40 12.76 -1.27
CA THR A 82 18.16 13.97 -1.62
C THR A 82 18.12 15.00 -0.49
N ALA A 83 16.94 15.28 0.07
CA ALA A 83 16.79 16.22 1.17
C ALA A 83 17.59 15.82 2.42
N MET A 84 17.61 14.52 2.74
CA MET A 84 18.39 13.98 3.85
C MET A 84 19.90 14.11 3.62
N GLU A 85 20.36 13.90 2.39
CA GLU A 85 21.77 14.10 2.00
C GLU A 85 22.17 15.58 2.02
N GLU A 86 21.25 16.51 1.76
CA GLU A 86 21.55 17.94 1.84
C GLU A 86 21.59 18.45 3.29
N GLU A 87 20.59 18.11 4.10
CA GLU A 87 20.42 18.70 5.43
C GLU A 87 21.16 17.92 6.52
N HIS A 88 21.37 16.61 6.38
CA HIS A 88 21.96 15.73 7.40
C HIS A 88 21.29 15.77 8.79
N GLU A 89 20.16 16.46 8.89
CA GLU A 89 19.30 16.59 10.06
C GLU A 89 17.84 16.64 9.60
N PHE A 90 16.91 16.55 10.55
CA PHE A 90 15.49 16.73 10.25
C PHE A 90 15.19 18.22 10.09
N GLY A 91 15.61 18.79 8.95
CA GLY A 91 15.41 20.18 8.60
C GLY A 91 14.13 20.42 7.79
N PRO A 92 13.91 21.66 7.35
CA PRO A 92 12.71 22.04 6.60
C PRO A 92 12.52 21.26 5.29
N LYS A 93 13.58 20.91 4.55
CA LYS A 93 13.45 20.14 3.30
C LYS A 93 13.07 18.69 3.58
N VAL A 94 13.68 18.07 4.58
CA VAL A 94 13.32 16.70 4.99
C VAL A 94 11.85 16.66 5.45
N ALA A 95 11.40 17.63 6.24
CA ALA A 95 10.02 17.71 6.69
C ALA A 95 9.02 17.83 5.52
N LEU A 96 9.32 18.67 4.52
CA LEU A 96 8.49 18.82 3.32
C LEU A 96 8.47 17.55 2.46
N ALA A 97 9.62 16.90 2.28
CA ALA A 97 9.69 15.67 1.49
C ALA A 97 8.95 14.50 2.16
N VAL A 98 8.96 14.43 3.50
CA VAL A 98 8.15 13.46 4.25
C VAL A 98 6.66 13.68 4.01
N GLU A 99 6.19 14.93 3.99
CA GLU A 99 4.78 15.23 3.71
C GLU A 99 4.38 14.82 2.28
N ASP A 100 5.22 15.08 1.27
CA ASP A 100 4.92 14.63 -0.10
C ASP A 100 4.85 13.08 -0.17
N VAL A 101 5.75 12.38 0.51
CA VAL A 101 5.69 10.91 0.62
C VAL A 101 4.37 10.45 1.25
N HIS A 102 3.90 11.10 2.32
CA HIS A 102 2.61 10.78 2.94
C HIS A 102 1.44 11.03 1.99
N ASP A 103 1.45 12.14 1.25
CA ASP A 103 0.43 12.45 0.26
C ASP A 103 0.38 11.38 -0.84
N ARG A 104 1.53 10.98 -1.41
CA ARG A 104 1.58 9.93 -2.45
C ARG A 104 1.11 8.58 -1.92
N MET A 105 1.48 8.25 -0.68
CA MET A 105 1.01 7.04 -0.01
C MET A 105 -0.51 7.06 0.17
N GLY A 106 -1.06 8.20 0.60
CA GLY A 106 -2.50 8.40 0.76
C GLY A 106 -3.25 8.24 -0.56
N GLU A 107 -2.72 8.75 -1.67
CA GLU A 107 -3.33 8.56 -2.99
C GLU A 107 -3.35 7.09 -3.44
N LEU A 108 -2.29 6.34 -3.17
CA LEU A 108 -2.26 4.89 -3.41
C LEU A 108 -3.33 4.16 -2.58
N GLN A 109 -3.44 4.50 -1.29
CA GLN A 109 -4.43 3.90 -0.39
C GLN A 109 -5.86 4.20 -0.85
N LYS A 110 -6.17 5.47 -1.14
CA LYS A 110 -7.49 5.89 -1.66
C LYS A 110 -7.83 5.16 -2.96
N ALA A 111 -6.88 5.01 -3.87
CA ALA A 111 -7.09 4.30 -5.12
C ALA A 111 -7.42 2.82 -4.90
N THR A 112 -6.74 2.15 -3.96
CA THR A 112 -7.05 0.75 -3.59
C THR A 112 -8.43 0.61 -2.98
N ILE A 113 -8.82 1.50 -2.06
CA ILE A 113 -10.16 1.49 -1.47
C ILE A 113 -11.23 1.71 -2.55
N ALA A 114 -11.02 2.65 -3.46
CA ALA A 114 -11.92 2.88 -4.58
C ALA A 114 -12.07 1.62 -5.45
N HIS A 115 -10.96 0.93 -5.75
CA HIS A 115 -10.98 -0.34 -6.50
C HIS A 115 -11.80 -1.43 -5.80
N VAL A 116 -11.70 -1.55 -4.47
CA VAL A 116 -12.54 -2.48 -3.68
C VAL A 116 -14.03 -2.20 -3.86
N PHE A 117 -14.44 -0.93 -3.85
CA PHE A 117 -15.84 -0.55 -4.11
C PHE A 117 -16.26 -0.76 -5.57
N GLU A 118 -15.36 -0.54 -6.53
CA GLU A 118 -15.61 -0.85 -7.93
C GLU A 118 -15.87 -2.36 -8.12
N MET A 119 -15.06 -3.24 -7.53
CA MET A 119 -15.29 -4.69 -7.56
C MET A 119 -16.64 -5.06 -6.94
N ARG A 120 -16.98 -4.47 -5.79
CA ARG A 120 -18.28 -4.67 -5.12
C ARG A 120 -19.46 -4.32 -6.02
N SER A 121 -19.33 -3.32 -6.89
CA SER A 121 -20.40 -2.86 -7.77
C SER A 121 -20.79 -3.89 -8.86
N LEU A 122 -19.88 -4.82 -9.20
CA LEU A 122 -20.14 -5.90 -10.17
C LEU A 122 -20.95 -7.06 -9.57
N LEU A 123 -21.08 -7.11 -8.25
CA LEU A 123 -21.65 -8.25 -7.52
C LEU A 123 -23.16 -8.12 -7.36
N THR A 124 -23.86 -9.26 -7.33
CA THR A 124 -25.28 -9.32 -6.97
C THR A 124 -25.48 -8.98 -5.48
N PRO A 125 -26.69 -8.60 -5.04
CA PRO A 125 -26.93 -8.27 -3.63
C PRO A 125 -26.51 -9.37 -2.64
N ASP A 126 -26.64 -10.65 -2.99
CA ASP A 126 -26.22 -11.75 -2.12
C ASP A 126 -24.70 -11.95 -2.12
N GLN A 127 -24.05 -11.77 -3.26
CA GLN A 127 -22.58 -11.76 -3.36
C GLN A 127 -21.98 -10.58 -2.56
N GLN A 128 -22.60 -9.40 -2.61
CA GLN A 128 -22.16 -8.23 -1.85
C GLN A 128 -22.15 -8.49 -0.34
N LYS A 129 -23.15 -9.21 0.21
CA LYS A 129 -23.17 -9.55 1.65
C LYS A 129 -21.96 -10.40 2.07
N ILE A 130 -21.54 -11.33 1.21
CA ILE A 130 -20.38 -12.20 1.46
C ILE A 130 -19.10 -11.37 1.34
N PHE A 131 -19.00 -10.56 0.28
CA PHE A 131 -17.89 -9.65 0.05
C PHE A 131 -17.68 -8.66 1.21
N ASP A 132 -18.74 -7.98 1.64
CA ASP A 132 -18.70 -6.96 2.70
C ASP A 132 -18.24 -7.56 4.03
N ARG A 133 -18.67 -8.79 4.35
CA ARG A 133 -18.19 -9.51 5.54
C ARG A 133 -16.69 -9.79 5.45
N HIS A 134 -16.23 -10.36 4.35
CA HIS A 134 -14.82 -10.71 4.18
C HIS A 134 -13.92 -9.48 4.18
N VAL A 135 -14.36 -8.37 3.57
CA VAL A 135 -13.63 -7.08 3.64
C VAL A 135 -13.59 -6.57 5.08
N GLY A 136 -14.70 -6.65 5.81
CA GLY A 136 -14.74 -6.27 7.23
C GLY A 136 -13.78 -7.11 8.09
N ASP A 137 -13.78 -8.43 7.91
CA ASP A 137 -12.89 -9.35 8.62
C ASP A 137 -11.42 -9.04 8.30
N ALA A 138 -11.08 -8.83 7.02
CA ALA A 138 -9.73 -8.48 6.59
C ALA A 138 -9.23 -7.15 7.18
N LEU A 139 -10.12 -6.15 7.32
CA LEU A 139 -9.77 -4.84 7.89
C LEU A 139 -9.68 -4.82 9.41
N THR A 140 -10.24 -5.83 10.09
CA THR A 140 -10.31 -5.89 11.55
C THR A 140 -9.51 -7.05 12.15
N ALA A 141 -8.87 -7.86 11.30
CA ALA A 141 -7.98 -8.93 11.73
C ALA A 141 -6.79 -8.37 12.51
N ASP A 142 -6.46 -9.00 13.64
CA ASP A 142 -5.30 -8.62 14.43
C ASP A 142 -4.02 -8.75 13.57
N PRO A 143 -3.12 -7.76 13.62
CA PRO A 143 -1.83 -7.87 12.96
C PRO A 143 -1.03 -9.00 13.65
N GLN A 144 -0.83 -10.11 12.93
CA GLN A 144 0.00 -11.24 13.42
C GLN A 144 1.49 -10.92 13.42
#